data_AF-A0A4U2Z4G9-F1
#
_entry.id   AF-A0A4U2Z4G9-F1
#
_cell.length_a   1.000
_cell.length_b   1.000
_cell.length_c   1.000
_cell.angle_alpha   90.00
_cell.angle_beta   90.00
_cell.angle_gamma   90.00
#
_symmetry.space_group_name_H-M   'P 1'
#
loop_
_entity.id
_entity.type
_entity.pdbx_description
1 polymer ?
#
loop_
_entity_poly.entity_id
_entity_poly.type
_entity_poly.pdbx_seq_one_letter_code
_entity_poly.pdbx_strand_id
1 'polypeptide(L)'
;MEKISILTKRSIFLIFLASSAANPLFASTVYIYSASERQQERSVTHKDIQDLLISKGLENSIAVKKSHALFKNNQNINLKLSHLCKNPNLALSRDKVIEAFAKYALFNKECDMNSYDSLVGFVQSISPNLNQRQLSAIKEIVKL
;
A
#
# COMPACT_ATOMS: atom_id res chain seq x y z
N MET A 1 -55.43 10.03 -45.33
CA MET A 1 -55.06 11.23 -44.56
C MET A 1 -55.32 10.91 -43.10
N GLU A 2 -54.31 10.38 -42.43
CA GLU A 2 -54.36 9.95 -41.03
C GLU A 2 -53.03 10.30 -40.36
N LYS A 3 -53.08 10.79 -39.12
CA LYS A 3 -51.94 11.12 -38.28
C LYS A 3 -51.37 9.84 -37.68
N ILE A 4 -50.04 9.68 -37.71
CA ILE A 4 -49.33 8.84 -36.74
C ILE A 4 -48.10 9.60 -36.26
N SER A 5 -48.23 10.14 -35.04
CA SER A 5 -47.14 10.39 -34.12
C SER A 5 -46.60 9.05 -33.64
N ILE A 6 -45.29 8.84 -33.64
CA ILE A 6 -44.57 8.13 -32.56
C ILE A 6 -43.10 8.54 -32.58
N LEU A 7 -42.75 9.23 -31.51
CA LEU A 7 -41.43 9.52 -30.97
C LEU A 7 -40.63 8.22 -30.77
N THR A 8 -39.43 8.09 -31.35
CA THR A 8 -38.45 7.09 -30.90
C THR A 8 -37.08 7.72 -30.64
N LYS A 9 -36.81 7.84 -29.34
CA LYS A 9 -35.54 8.23 -28.70
C LYS A 9 -34.41 7.31 -29.16
N ARG A 10 -33.49 7.73 -30.05
CA ARG A 10 -32.24 6.98 -30.34
C ARG A 10 -31.16 7.71 -31.15
N SER A 11 -30.99 9.03 -30.99
CA SER A 11 -29.83 9.73 -31.61
C SER A 11 -29.17 10.73 -30.66
N ILE A 12 -28.90 10.30 -29.42
CA ILE A 12 -27.92 10.95 -28.54
C ILE A 12 -26.73 9.99 -28.42
N PHE A 13 -26.00 9.83 -29.52
CA PHE A 13 -24.70 9.20 -29.57
C PHE A 13 -24.06 9.79 -30.82
N LEU A 14 -22.97 10.56 -30.64
CA LEU A 14 -22.15 11.27 -31.65
C LEU A 14 -21.94 12.78 -31.39
N ILE A 15 -22.03 13.25 -30.14
CA ILE A 15 -21.37 14.52 -29.74
C ILE A 15 -20.73 14.32 -28.37
N PHE A 16 -19.71 13.46 -28.27
CA PHE A 16 -18.80 13.44 -27.10
C PHE A 16 -17.46 12.75 -27.40
N LEU A 17 -16.98 12.80 -28.65
CA LEU A 17 -15.71 12.16 -29.03
C LEU A 17 -14.71 13.08 -29.76
N ALA A 18 -14.94 14.40 -29.77
CA ALA A 18 -14.08 15.36 -30.46
C ALA A 18 -13.64 16.56 -29.60
N SER A 19 -13.57 16.39 -28.28
CA SER A 19 -13.15 17.46 -27.34
C SER A 19 -11.90 17.10 -26.50
N SER A 20 -11.22 15.99 -26.76
CA SER A 20 -10.05 15.59 -25.96
C SER A 20 -8.78 15.36 -26.79
N ALA A 21 -8.61 16.12 -27.87
CA ALA A 21 -7.34 16.21 -28.57
C ALA A 21 -6.84 17.65 -28.48
N ALA A 22 -5.68 17.80 -27.81
CA ALA A 22 -4.91 19.02 -27.56
C ALA A 22 -5.47 19.93 -26.44
N ASN A 23 -4.80 20.24 -25.33
CA ASN A 23 -3.42 20.02 -24.85
C ASN A 23 -3.43 20.34 -23.33
N PRO A 24 -2.67 19.61 -22.49
CA PRO A 24 -2.14 20.22 -21.29
C PRO A 24 -0.62 20.11 -21.28
N LEU A 25 0.06 20.72 -22.26
CA LEU A 25 1.51 20.93 -22.19
C LEU A 25 1.91 22.14 -21.32
N PHE A 26 0.95 22.77 -20.63
CA PHE A 26 1.18 23.93 -19.75
C PHE A 26 0.34 23.90 -18.46
N ALA A 27 -0.01 22.72 -17.93
CA ALA A 27 -0.47 22.63 -16.54
C ALA A 27 0.77 22.60 -15.64
N SER A 28 1.07 23.78 -15.08
CA SER A 28 2.11 24.07 -14.11
C SER A 28 2.45 22.88 -13.20
N THR A 29 3.74 22.52 -13.15
CA THR A 29 4.33 21.55 -12.23
C THR A 29 4.28 22.08 -10.80
N VAL A 30 3.09 22.17 -10.22
CA VAL A 30 2.88 22.60 -8.84
C VAL A 30 1.91 21.60 -8.22
N TYR A 31 2.48 20.61 -7.54
CA TYR A 31 1.85 19.72 -6.56
C TYR A 31 0.81 18.70 -7.06
N ILE A 32 1.23 17.65 -7.78
CA ILE A 32 0.54 16.33 -7.76
C ILE A 32 1.53 15.19 -7.47
N TYR A 33 2.65 15.46 -6.81
CA TYR A 33 3.64 14.41 -6.52
C TYR A 33 3.32 13.60 -5.25
N SER A 34 2.57 14.15 -4.30
CA SER A 34 2.39 13.52 -2.98
C SER A 34 1.24 12.50 -2.89
N ALA A 35 0.20 12.60 -3.73
CA ALA A 35 -0.94 11.69 -3.69
C ALA A 35 -0.67 10.40 -4.49
N SER A 36 -0.02 10.52 -5.66
CA SER A 36 0.34 9.39 -6.51
C SER A 36 1.44 8.53 -5.88
N GLU A 37 2.50 9.13 -5.32
CA GLU A 37 3.57 8.37 -4.65
C GLU A 37 3.05 7.56 -3.46
N ARG A 38 2.15 8.14 -2.65
CA ARG A 38 1.57 7.42 -1.50
C ARG A 38 0.67 6.27 -1.92
N GLN A 39 -0.13 6.42 -2.99
CA GLN A 39 -0.93 5.33 -3.54
C GLN A 39 -0.04 4.25 -4.19
N GLN A 40 1.05 4.66 -4.83
CA GLN A 40 2.00 3.74 -5.45
C GLN A 40 2.79 2.95 -4.38
N GLU A 41 3.31 3.59 -3.34
CA GLU A 41 3.93 2.88 -2.19
C GLU A 41 2.94 1.94 -1.48
N ARG A 42 1.62 2.27 -1.43
CA ARG A 42 0.58 1.41 -0.82
C ARG A 42 0.46 0.12 -1.59
N SER A 43 0.50 0.22 -2.91
CA SER A 43 0.50 -0.94 -3.77
C SER A 43 1.79 -1.75 -3.65
N VAL A 44 2.95 -1.08 -3.52
CA VAL A 44 4.25 -1.77 -3.56
C VAL A 44 4.45 -2.71 -2.37
N THR A 45 4.20 -2.30 -1.12
CA THR A 45 4.46 -3.21 0.02
C THR A 45 3.55 -4.43 0.02
N HIS A 46 2.24 -4.25 -0.22
CA HIS A 46 1.31 -5.37 -0.29
C HIS A 46 1.65 -6.33 -1.44
N LYS A 47 2.08 -5.77 -2.58
CA LYS A 47 2.53 -6.52 -3.75
C LYS A 47 3.83 -7.27 -3.48
N ASP A 48 4.83 -6.63 -2.87
CA ASP A 48 6.10 -7.26 -2.50
C ASP A 48 5.88 -8.49 -1.59
N ILE A 49 5.00 -8.35 -0.59
CA ILE A 49 4.63 -9.46 0.30
C ILE A 49 3.86 -10.56 -0.46
N GLN A 50 2.91 -10.17 -1.32
CA GLN A 50 2.14 -11.11 -2.14
C GLN A 50 3.06 -11.90 -3.08
N ASP A 51 3.92 -11.21 -3.83
CA ASP A 51 4.85 -11.81 -4.79
C ASP A 51 5.80 -12.77 -4.06
N LEU A 52 6.28 -12.40 -2.86
CA LEU A 52 7.09 -13.29 -2.04
C LEU A 52 6.31 -14.53 -1.57
N LEU A 53 5.06 -14.39 -1.14
CA LEU A 53 4.21 -15.52 -0.76
C LEU A 53 3.95 -16.46 -1.96
N ILE A 54 3.69 -15.90 -3.14
CA ILE A 54 3.48 -16.67 -4.38
C ILE A 54 4.77 -17.42 -4.75
N SER A 55 5.92 -16.76 -4.67
CA SER A 55 7.22 -17.40 -4.93
C SER A 55 7.52 -18.57 -3.99
N LYS A 56 6.90 -18.59 -2.80
CA LYS A 56 6.98 -19.68 -1.82
C LYS A 56 5.90 -20.75 -2.01
N GLY A 57 5.12 -20.69 -3.10
CA GLY A 57 4.15 -21.70 -3.48
C GLY A 57 2.73 -21.46 -2.99
N LEU A 58 2.41 -20.28 -2.44
CA LEU A 58 1.01 -19.95 -2.14
C LEU A 58 0.23 -19.64 -3.43
N GLU A 59 -1.00 -20.12 -3.49
CA GLU A 59 -1.95 -19.72 -4.50
C GLU A 59 -2.18 -18.19 -4.46
N ASN A 60 -2.26 -17.56 -5.62
CA ASN A 60 -2.39 -16.11 -5.74
C ASN A 60 -3.56 -15.53 -4.93
N SER A 61 -4.74 -16.17 -4.99
CA SER A 61 -5.93 -15.75 -4.25
C SER A 61 -5.70 -15.73 -2.73
N ILE A 62 -4.99 -16.75 -2.22
CA ILE A 62 -4.65 -16.91 -0.80
C ILE A 62 -3.58 -15.88 -0.40
N ALA A 63 -2.57 -15.66 -1.24
CA ALA A 63 -1.51 -14.68 -1.00
C ALA A 63 -2.07 -13.25 -0.88
N VAL A 64 -3.00 -12.87 -1.78
CA VAL A 64 -3.71 -11.58 -1.72
C VAL A 64 -4.45 -11.44 -0.39
N LYS A 65 -5.26 -12.44 -0.03
CA LYS A 65 -6.06 -12.41 1.21
C LYS A 65 -5.18 -12.28 2.45
N LYS A 66 -4.09 -13.03 2.52
CA LYS A 66 -3.15 -12.99 3.65
C LYS A 66 -2.39 -11.66 3.75
N SER A 67 -1.93 -11.11 2.63
CA SER A 67 -1.27 -9.79 2.59
C SER A 67 -2.20 -8.67 3.07
N HIS A 68 -3.49 -8.71 2.70
CA HIS A 68 -4.47 -7.73 3.18
C HIS A 68 -4.81 -7.91 4.66
N ALA A 69 -4.95 -9.16 5.13
CA ALA A 69 -5.26 -9.44 6.53
C ALA A 69 -4.18 -8.92 7.48
N LEU A 70 -2.91 -8.96 7.07
CA LEU A 70 -1.78 -8.57 7.91
C LEU A 70 -1.85 -7.10 8.39
N PHE A 71 -2.47 -6.22 7.60
CA PHE A 71 -2.56 -4.79 7.90
C PHE A 71 -3.99 -4.27 8.06
N LYS A 72 -4.98 -5.15 8.29
CA LYS A 72 -6.41 -4.81 8.28
C LYS A 72 -6.79 -3.60 9.17
N ASN A 73 -6.08 -3.41 10.28
CA ASN A 73 -6.37 -2.35 11.27
C ASN A 73 -5.32 -1.21 11.28
N ASN A 74 -4.37 -1.21 10.35
CA ASN A 74 -3.29 -0.23 10.36
C ASN A 74 -3.58 0.98 9.48
N GLN A 75 -3.58 2.16 10.09
CA GLN A 75 -3.53 3.42 9.37
C GLN A 75 -2.06 3.76 9.03
N ASN A 76 -1.83 4.51 7.96
CA ASN A 76 -0.51 5.03 7.58
C ASN A 76 0.64 4.01 7.45
N ILE A 77 0.32 2.74 7.14
CA ILE A 77 1.27 1.61 7.05
C ILE A 77 2.55 1.97 6.29
N ASN A 78 2.42 2.50 5.07
CA ASN A 78 3.59 2.82 4.25
C ASN A 78 4.51 3.84 4.90
N LEU A 79 3.92 4.86 5.53
CA LEU A 79 4.70 5.90 6.16
C LEU A 79 5.51 5.25 7.29
N LYS A 80 4.85 4.47 8.15
CA LYS A 80 5.52 3.72 9.22
C LYS A 80 6.57 2.75 8.68
N LEU A 81 6.32 2.03 7.60
CA LEU A 81 7.28 1.14 6.94
C LEU A 81 8.47 1.88 6.34
N SER A 82 8.23 3.01 5.68
CA SER A 82 9.27 3.85 5.09
C SER A 82 10.18 4.36 6.21
N HIS A 83 9.60 4.83 7.32
CA HIS A 83 10.36 5.20 8.51
C HIS A 83 11.10 4.00 9.13
N LEU A 84 10.49 2.82 9.21
CA LEU A 84 11.12 1.62 9.74
C LEU A 84 12.36 1.19 8.94
N CYS A 85 12.27 1.22 7.60
CA CYS A 85 13.37 0.84 6.71
C CYS A 85 14.44 1.93 6.59
N LYS A 86 14.08 3.21 6.68
CA LYS A 86 15.00 4.33 6.52
C LYS A 86 15.63 4.80 7.83
N ASN A 87 15.16 4.33 8.99
CA ASN A 87 15.70 4.77 10.27
C ASN A 87 17.14 4.26 10.47
N PRO A 88 18.14 5.15 10.61
CA PRO A 88 19.54 4.74 10.71
C PRO A 88 19.84 3.93 11.98
N ASN A 89 19.06 4.11 13.05
CA ASN A 89 19.27 3.36 14.29
C ASN A 89 18.78 1.91 14.17
N LEU A 90 17.75 1.66 13.36
CA LEU A 90 17.19 0.33 13.16
C LEU A 90 17.98 -0.48 12.12
N ALA A 91 18.53 0.19 11.10
CA ALA A 91 19.35 -0.43 10.06
C ALA A 91 18.69 -1.68 9.41
N LEU A 92 17.36 -1.67 9.29
CA LEU A 92 16.59 -2.78 8.72
C LEU A 92 16.54 -2.64 7.20
N SER A 93 17.02 -3.65 6.47
CA SER A 93 16.85 -3.68 5.03
C SER A 93 15.39 -3.97 4.67
N ARG A 94 14.91 -3.36 3.58
CA ARG A 94 13.54 -3.56 3.08
C ARG A 94 13.25 -5.04 2.86
N ASP A 95 14.17 -5.78 2.26
CA ASP A 95 13.98 -7.22 1.96
C ASP A 95 13.74 -8.06 3.22
N LYS A 96 14.50 -7.80 4.30
CA LYS A 96 14.31 -8.51 5.59
C LYS A 96 12.96 -8.17 6.21
N VAL A 97 12.52 -6.92 6.10
CA VAL A 97 11.23 -6.46 6.59
C VAL A 97 10.09 -7.15 5.82
N ILE A 98 10.16 -7.17 4.49
CA ILE A 98 9.18 -7.87 3.64
C ILE A 98 9.17 -9.38 3.93
N GLU A 99 10.33 -10.00 4.11
CA GLU A 99 10.41 -11.43 4.46
C GLU A 99 9.75 -11.74 5.81
N ALA A 100 9.97 -10.89 6.82
CA ALA A 100 9.33 -11.02 8.12
C ALA A 100 7.81 -10.86 8.03
N PHE A 101 7.32 -9.88 7.26
CA PHE A 101 5.89 -9.74 7.02
C PHE A 101 5.29 -10.93 6.27
N ALA A 102 5.97 -11.46 5.26
CA ALA A 102 5.51 -12.67 4.59
C ALA A 102 5.44 -13.86 5.55
N LYS A 103 6.40 -14.02 6.47
CA LYS A 103 6.34 -15.03 7.53
C LYS A 103 5.13 -14.82 8.44
N TYR A 104 4.90 -13.59 8.90
CA TYR A 104 3.72 -13.26 9.71
C TYR A 104 2.41 -13.60 8.99
N ALA A 105 2.30 -13.24 7.70
CA ALA A 105 1.13 -13.52 6.87
C ALA A 105 0.90 -15.03 6.68
N LEU A 106 1.98 -15.79 6.52
CA LEU A 106 1.92 -17.25 6.39
C LEU A 106 1.29 -17.89 7.64
N PHE A 107 1.72 -17.44 8.82
CA PHE A 107 1.22 -17.91 10.13
C PHE A 107 -0.03 -17.18 10.64
N ASN A 108 -0.70 -16.37 9.80
CA ASN A 108 -1.87 -15.58 10.20
C ASN A 108 -1.64 -14.69 11.43
N LYS A 109 -0.40 -14.23 11.63
CA LYS A 109 -0.07 -13.26 12.68
C LYS A 109 -0.34 -11.86 12.15
N GLU A 110 -1.09 -11.09 12.92
CA GLU A 110 -1.28 -9.66 12.67
C GLU A 110 -0.07 -8.88 13.23
N CYS A 111 0.31 -7.81 12.54
CA CYS A 111 1.31 -6.86 13.03
C CYS A 111 0.62 -5.50 13.16
N ASP A 112 0.35 -5.05 14.38
CA ASP A 112 -0.20 -3.72 14.61
C ASP A 112 0.93 -2.70 14.68
N MET A 113 1.08 -1.89 13.64
CA MET A 113 2.09 -0.84 13.56
C MET A 113 1.77 0.38 14.44
N ASN A 114 0.60 0.41 15.09
CA ASN A 114 0.22 1.41 16.08
C ASN A 114 0.45 0.95 17.51
N SER A 115 0.70 -0.34 17.73
CA SER A 115 1.08 -0.88 19.03
C SER A 115 2.59 -0.92 19.14
N TYR A 116 3.13 -0.24 20.16
CA TYR A 116 4.56 -0.28 20.46
C TYR A 116 5.04 -1.70 20.71
N ASP A 117 4.33 -2.49 21.52
CA ASP A 117 4.73 -3.85 21.85
C ASP A 117 4.68 -4.77 20.63
N SER A 118 3.65 -4.61 19.77
CA SER A 118 3.54 -5.38 18.53
C SER A 118 4.69 -5.05 17.57
N LEU A 119 5.01 -3.76 17.39
CA LEU A 119 6.08 -3.31 16.52
C LEU A 119 7.47 -3.69 17.06
N VAL A 120 7.68 -3.63 18.38
CA VAL A 120 8.90 -4.14 19.02
C VAL A 120 9.05 -5.64 18.76
N GLY A 121 7.99 -6.43 18.98
CA GLY A 121 8.02 -7.87 18.72
C GLY A 121 8.31 -8.19 17.26
N PHE A 122 7.73 -7.42 16.33
CA PHE A 122 8.05 -7.53 14.91
C PHE A 122 9.52 -7.22 14.61
N VAL A 123 10.05 -6.10 15.09
CA VAL A 123 11.44 -5.71 14.83
C VAL A 123 12.41 -6.71 15.47
N GLN A 124 12.12 -7.22 16.67
CA GLN A 124 12.90 -8.26 17.33
C GLN A 124 12.96 -9.57 16.54
N SER A 125 11.91 -9.88 15.76
CA SER A 125 11.92 -11.06 14.87
C SER A 125 12.92 -10.93 13.72
N ILE A 126 13.39 -9.71 13.41
CA ILE A 126 14.37 -9.41 12.36
C ILE A 126 15.76 -9.14 12.95
N SER A 127 15.80 -8.32 14.01
CA SER A 127 17.00 -7.88 14.70
C SER A 127 16.84 -8.15 16.19
N PRO A 128 17.33 -9.30 16.70
CA PRO A 128 17.25 -9.62 18.12
C PRO A 128 18.08 -8.63 18.96
N ASN A 129 17.72 -8.48 20.23
CA ASN A 129 18.42 -7.65 21.23
C ASN A 129 18.48 -6.15 20.89
N LEU A 130 17.30 -5.51 20.88
CA LEU A 130 17.20 -4.07 20.64
C LEU A 130 17.80 -3.25 21.78
N ASN A 131 18.62 -2.26 21.41
CA ASN A 131 19.15 -1.29 22.36
C ASN A 131 18.16 -0.15 22.63
N GLN A 132 18.45 0.69 23.62
CA GLN A 132 17.57 1.79 24.03
C GLN A 132 17.29 2.79 22.88
N ARG A 133 18.27 3.08 22.02
CA ARG A 133 18.08 3.99 20.87
C ARG A 133 17.12 3.40 19.83
N GLN A 134 17.20 2.10 19.59
CA GLN A 134 16.30 1.37 18.70
C GLN A 134 14.88 1.34 19.25
N LEU A 135 14.73 1.08 20.55
CA LEU A 135 13.43 1.13 21.23
C LEU A 135 12.81 2.55 21.16
N SER A 136 13.61 3.59 21.39
CA SER A 136 13.16 4.98 21.20
C SER A 136 12.74 5.27 19.76
N ALA A 137 13.49 4.79 18.77
CA ALA A 137 13.14 4.95 17.36
C ALA A 137 11.80 4.27 17.02
N ILE A 138 11.54 3.07 17.55
CA ILE A 138 10.26 2.38 17.38
C ILE A 138 9.12 3.19 18.00
N LYS A 139 9.33 3.73 19.20
CA LYS A 139 8.34 4.57 19.89
C LYS A 139 7.97 5.82 19.09
N GLU A 140 8.93 6.43 18.38
CA GLU A 140 8.64 7.56 17.49
C GLU A 140 7.84 7.13 16.26
N ILE A 141 8.16 5.99 15.65
CA ILE A 141 7.43 5.47 14.47
C ILE A 141 5.96 5.18 14.80
N VAL A 142 5.68 4.69 16.00
CA VAL A 142 4.32 4.37 16.46
C VAL A 142 3.42 5.61 16.50
N LYS A 143 3.97 6.79 16.78
CA LYS A 143 3.22 8.06 16.91
C LYS A 143 2.82 8.70 15.58
N LEU A 144 3.35 8.23 14.47
CA LEU A 144 3.04 8.70 13.11
C LEU A 144 1.67 8.19 12.62
#